data_AF-X1VSM6-F1
#
_entry.id   AF-X1VSM6-F1
#
_cell.length_a   1.000
_cell.length_b   1.000
_cell.length_c   1.000
_cell.angle_alpha   90.00
_cell.angle_beta   90.00
_cell.angle_gamma   90.00
#
_symmetry.space_group_name_H-M   'P 1'
#
loop_
_entity.id
_entity.type
_entity.pdbx_description
1 polymer ?
#
loop_
_entity_poly.entity_id
_entity_poly.type
_entity_poly.pdbx_seq_one_letter_code
_entity_poly.pdbx_strand_id
1 'polypeptide(L)' 'DELNKDNPRHDPMERTYPASLDIGKPEYQDLVLVGRIREDSTLKNGLNLWCVADNLRKGAALNVVQVGELLIKKGIIHP' A
#
# COMPACT_ATOMS: atom_id res chain seq x y z
N ASP A 1 -0.19 1.73 17.61
CA ASP A 1 0.47 0.40 17.61
C ASP A 1 -0.19 -0.52 18.62
N GLU A 2 -1.36 -1.05 18.27
CA GLU A 2 -2.01 -2.10 19.08
C GLU A 2 -1.64 -3.48 18.54
N LEU A 3 -1.66 -4.47 19.44
CA LEU A 3 -1.39 -5.87 19.12
C LEU A 3 -2.59 -6.45 18.36
N ASN A 4 -2.37 -6.96 17.14
CA ASN A 4 -3.41 -7.63 16.36
C ASN A 4 -3.37 -9.14 16.63
N LYS A 5 -4.42 -9.66 17.29
CA LYS A 5 -4.53 -11.07 17.65
C LYS A 5 -4.88 -11.99 16.47
N ASP A 6 -5.39 -11.43 15.37
CA ASP A 6 -5.80 -12.17 14.17
C ASP A 6 -4.73 -12.11 13.07
N ASN A 7 -3.46 -12.01 13.47
CA ASN A 7 -2.36 -11.91 12.53
C ASN A 7 -2.12 -13.24 11.79
N PRO A 8 -2.08 -13.26 10.44
CA PRO A 8 -1.77 -14.46 9.64
C PRO A 8 -0.42 -15.12 9.94
N ARG A 9 0.54 -14.45 10.61
CA ARG A 9 1.83 -15.06 10.96
C ARG A 9 1.89 -15.63 12.38
N HIS A 10 0.79 -15.61 13.14
CA HIS A 10 0.68 -16.14 14.51
C HIS A 10 1.72 -15.58 15.51
N ASP A 11 2.30 -14.40 15.26
CA ASP A 11 3.23 -13.75 16.18
C ASP A 11 2.47 -12.75 17.09
N PRO A 12 2.39 -12.99 18.41
CA PRO A 12 1.69 -12.13 19.35
C PRO A 12 2.37 -10.77 19.58
N MET A 13 3.59 -10.57 19.07
CA MET A 13 4.30 -9.28 19.08
C MET A 13 4.23 -8.55 17.73
N GLU A 14 3.56 -9.12 16.73
CA GLU A 14 3.53 -8.56 15.39
C GLU A 14 2.68 -7.29 15.37
N ARG A 15 3.38 -6.16 15.25
CA ARG A 15 2.78 -4.83 15.38
C ARG A 15 2.01 -4.46 14.11
N THR A 16 1.01 -3.60 14.29
CA THR A 16 0.06 -3.02 13.32
C THR A 16 0.71 -2.18 12.20
N TYR A 17 1.63 -2.75 11.43
CA TYR A 17 2.19 -2.10 10.25
C TYR A 17 2.23 -3.03 9.03
N PRO A 18 2.10 -2.48 7.81
CA PRO A 18 2.11 -3.29 6.60
C PRO A 18 3.42 -4.05 6.42
N ALA A 19 3.37 -5.32 6.07
CA ALA A 19 4.52 -6.11 5.68
C ALA A 19 4.27 -6.81 4.34
N SER A 20 5.34 -7.25 3.67
CA SER A 20 5.24 -7.75 2.29
C SER A 20 4.28 -8.92 2.10
N LEU A 21 4.06 -9.77 3.11
CA LEU A 21 3.08 -10.88 3.01
C LEU A 21 1.63 -10.38 2.98
N ASP A 22 1.34 -9.19 3.53
CA ASP A 22 -0.03 -8.68 3.62
C ASP A 22 -0.63 -8.43 2.24
N ILE A 23 0.18 -8.16 1.21
CA ILE A 23 -0.30 -8.00 -0.18
C ILE A 23 -0.87 -9.31 -0.76
N GLY A 24 -0.56 -10.45 -0.15
CA GLY A 24 -1.14 -11.75 -0.51
C GLY A 24 -2.59 -11.91 -0.05
N LYS A 25 -3.06 -11.04 0.86
CA LYS A 25 -4.46 -11.05 1.30
C LYS A 25 -5.35 -10.40 0.23
N PRO A 26 -6.46 -11.04 -0.16
CA PRO A 26 -7.36 -10.51 -1.19
C PRO A 26 -7.84 -9.08 -0.94
N GLU A 27 -8.09 -8.72 0.32
CA GLU A 27 -8.52 -7.38 0.72
C GLU A 27 -7.47 -6.28 0.52
N TYR A 28 -6.19 -6.63 0.35
CA TYR A 28 -5.07 -5.69 0.22
C TYR A 28 -4.35 -5.74 -1.13
N GLN A 29 -4.64 -6.73 -1.96
CA GLN A 29 -3.89 -7.06 -3.18
C GLN A 29 -3.68 -5.88 -4.14
N ASP A 30 -4.68 -5.00 -4.27
CA ASP A 30 -4.67 -3.87 -5.21
C ASP A 30 -4.42 -2.51 -4.54
N LEU A 31 -4.13 -2.51 -3.23
CA LEU A 31 -3.89 -1.32 -2.43
C LEU A 31 -2.40 -0.99 -2.28
N VAL A 32 -2.13 0.26 -1.92
CA VAL A 32 -0.85 0.65 -1.31
C VAL A 32 -1.11 0.77 0.19
N LEU A 33 -0.53 -0.14 0.95
CA LEU A 33 -0.64 -0.15 2.41
C LEU A 33 0.37 0.85 2.99
N VAL A 34 -0.07 1.68 3.93
CA VAL A 34 0.76 2.70 4.58
C VAL A 34 0.69 2.52 6.10
N GLY A 35 1.84 2.59 6.77
CA GLY A 35 1.94 2.53 8.22
C GLY A 35 3.19 3.22 8.74
N ARG A 36 3.49 3.03 10.04
CA ARG A 36 4.65 3.64 10.73
C ARG A 36 4.75 5.16 10.56
N ILE A 37 3.60 5.81 10.43
CA ILE A 37 3.46 7.25 10.24
C ILE A 37 3.94 7.95 11.50
N ARG A 38 4.95 8.82 11.37
CA ARG A 38 5.51 9.60 12.48
C ARG A 38 6.22 10.84 11.97
N GLU A 39 6.24 11.89 12.78
CA GLU A 39 7.02 13.10 12.49
C GLU A 39 8.52 12.76 12.40
N ASP A 40 9.22 13.47 11.53
CA ASP A 40 10.67 13.40 11.43
C ASP A 40 11.31 14.33 12.47
N SER A 41 12.31 13.82 13.20
CA SER A 41 12.98 14.58 14.25
C SER A 41 14.06 15.54 13.73
N THR A 42 14.39 15.50 12.45
CA THR A 42 15.48 16.30 11.85
C THR A 42 14.97 17.46 11.00
N LEU A 43 13.73 17.41 10.54
CA LEU A 43 13.11 18.42 9.67
C LEU A 43 11.80 18.94 10.26
N LYS A 44 11.65 20.27 10.32
CA LYS A 44 10.46 20.95 10.89
C LYS A 44 9.11 20.44 10.35
N ASN A 45 9.06 20.05 9.09
CA ASN A 45 7.85 19.54 8.42
C ASN A 45 8.09 18.14 7.82
N GLY A 46 9.06 17.38 8.36
CA GLY A 46 9.35 16.04 7.85
C GLY A 46 8.38 15.00 8.40
N LEU A 47 8.07 13.99 7.58
CA LEU A 47 7.18 12.89 7.92
C LEU A 47 7.82 11.59 7.42
N ASN A 48 7.92 10.61 8.29
CA ASN A 48 8.39 9.28 7.94
C ASN A 48 7.22 8.31 7.81
N LEU A 49 7.24 7.51 6.75
CA LEU A 49 6.20 6.56 6.40
C LEU A 49 6.83 5.20 6.04
N TRP A 50 6.03 4.14 6.15
CA TRP A 50 6.35 2.81 5.64
C TRP A 50 5.26 2.38 4.66
N CYS A 51 5.63 2.08 3.42
CA CYS A 51 4.70 1.77 2.34
C CYS A 51 4.98 0.37 1.79
N VAL A 52 3.92 -0.42 1.56
CA VAL A 52 4.01 -1.77 1.00
C VAL A 52 2.92 -1.94 -0.06
N ALA A 53 3.28 -2.51 -1.22
CA ALA A 53 2.37 -2.84 -2.30
C ALA A 53 2.95 -3.96 -3.17
N ASP A 54 2.10 -4.64 -3.94
CA ASP A 54 2.54 -5.56 -5.00
C ASP A 54 3.17 -4.77 -6.16
N ASN A 55 4.46 -5.04 -6.40
CA ASN A 55 5.25 -4.34 -7.40
C ASN A 55 4.93 -4.77 -8.85
N LEU A 56 4.41 -5.97 -9.07
CA LEU A 56 4.02 -6.45 -10.40
C LEU A 56 2.59 -6.00 -10.75
N ARG A 57 1.71 -5.89 -9.76
CA ARG A 57 0.35 -5.36 -9.94
C ARG A 57 0.31 -3.84 -9.83
N LYS A 58 0.18 -3.30 -8.61
CA LYS A 58 0.01 -1.86 -8.40
C LYS A 58 1.25 -1.06 -8.80
N GLY A 59 2.44 -1.65 -8.71
CA GLY A 59 3.69 -1.07 -9.21
C GLY A 59 3.87 -1.11 -10.72
N ALA A 60 3.10 -1.94 -11.45
CA ALA A 60 3.22 -2.09 -12.90
C ALA A 60 1.86 -2.30 -13.58
N ALA A 61 1.41 -3.55 -13.73
CA ALA A 61 0.29 -3.91 -14.62
C ALA A 61 -1.02 -3.19 -14.29
N LEU A 62 -1.43 -3.19 -13.02
CA LEU A 62 -2.69 -2.56 -12.59
C LEU A 62 -2.63 -1.04 -12.75
N ASN A 63 -1.48 -0.41 -12.49
CA ASN A 63 -1.31 1.02 -12.70
C ASN A 63 -1.51 1.39 -14.18
N VAL A 64 -0.90 0.63 -15.10
CA VAL A 64 -1.07 0.84 -16.54
C VAL A 64 -2.54 0.75 -16.94
N VAL A 65 -3.27 -0.26 -16.47
CA VAL A 65 -4.71 -0.41 -16.74
C VAL A 65 -5.49 0.80 -16.20
N GLN A 66 -5.26 1.19 -14.95
CA GLN A 66 -5.96 2.33 -14.31
C GLN A 66 -5.70 3.66 -15.02
N VAL A 67 -4.47 3.88 -15.49
CA VAL A 67 -4.15 5.06 -16.32
C VAL A 67 -4.89 5.00 -17.65
N GLY A 68 -4.90 3.84 -18.33
CA GLY A 68 -5.64 3.66 -19.58
C GLY A 68 -7.14 3.94 -19.41
N GLU A 69 -7.76 3.37 -18.38
CA GLU A 69 -9.17 3.63 -18.02
C GLU A 69 -9.42 5.12 -17.77
N LEU A 70 -8.51 5.79 -17.06
CA LEU A 70 -8.61 7.23 -16.81
C LEU A 70 -8.51 8.05 -18.10
N LEU A 71 -7.64 7.68 -19.04
CA LEU A 71 -7.49 8.37 -20.33
C LEU A 71 -8.74 8.22 -21.20
N ILE A 72 -9.34 7.01 -21.24
CA ILE A 72 -10.61 6.77 -21.93
C ILE A 72 -11.71 7.59 -21.27
N LYS A 73 -11.82 7.58 -19.93
CA LYS A 73 -12.81 8.37 -19.19
C LYS A 73 -12.67 9.87 -19.43
N LYS A 74 -11.46 10.36 -19.64
CA LYS A 74 -11.17 11.77 -19.98
C LYS A 74 -11.35 12.10 -21.46
N GLY A 75 -11.63 11.11 -22.31
CA GLY A 75 -11.74 11.30 -23.76
C GLY A 75 -10.43 11.67 -24.43
N ILE A 76 -9.28 11.29 -23.85
CA ILE A 76 -7.96 11.51 -24.46
C ILE A 76 -7.65 10.40 -25.47
N ILE A 77 -8.10 9.19 -25.18
CA ILE A 77 -8.00 8.03 -26.06
C ILE A 77 -9.41 7.53 -26.34
N HIS A 78 -9.67 7.18 -27.59
CA HIS A 78 -10.91 6.58 -28.05
C HIS A 78 -10.62 5.19 -28.63
N PRO A 79 -11.58 4.25 -28.58
CA PRO A 79 -11.46 2.94 -29.22
C PRO A 79 -11.25 3.03 -30.74
#